data_AF-A0A817KQU6-F1
#
_entry.id   AF-A0A817KQU6-F1
#
_cell.length_a   1.000
_cell.length_b   1.000
_cell.length_c   1.000
_cell.angle_alpha   90.00
_cell.angle_beta   90.00
_cell.angle_gamma   90.00
#
_symmetry.space_group_name_H-M   'P 1'
#
loop_
_entity.id
_entity.type
_entity.pdbx_description
1 polymer ?
#
loop_
_entity_poly.entity_id
_entity_poly.type
_entity_poly.pdbx_seq_one_letter_code
_entity_poly.pdbx_strand_id
1 'polypeptide(L)'
;MFFYIAIALGRVRSIKYILVDMKVSLGIAGVVLVALSVWASIGIFSYMRIPTTLIIFEVIPFLVLAVGVDNIFILTQSIQRDRRLVNEDVESQIGRIVGRVGPAMLLTSVSESIAFFLGALTPMPAVRLFSLYAGMSVLIDFLLQITIFISLITIDQKRTIKNRFDIFCCLQISNTDSNSPYRWKWFKKKSINKNLNSLETSTIKENEINEDNSNEIDGFLYRIFKYNYAPFIMNDYIRPLVIFIFFTWLAASIALIPYVKIGLEQNITMAKDSYMIEYFSALKQYLAVGPPVYFIIKPGK
;
A
#
# COMPACT_ATOMS: atom_id res chain seq x y z
N MET A 1 3.71 12.72 0.51
CA MET A 1 3.64 11.26 0.27
C MET A 1 4.63 10.78 -0.78
N PHE A 2 4.69 11.38 -1.98
CA PHE A 2 5.52 10.86 -3.08
C PHE A 2 7.03 10.77 -2.78
N PHE A 3 7.59 11.77 -2.12
CA PHE A 3 8.98 11.76 -1.67
C PHE A 3 9.26 10.61 -0.68
N TYR A 4 8.29 10.30 0.18
CA TYR A 4 8.38 9.16 1.10
C TYR A 4 8.37 7.83 0.33
N ILE A 5 7.48 7.64 -0.64
CA ILE A 5 7.41 6.41 -1.45
C ILE A 5 8.73 6.19 -2.20
N ALA A 6 9.26 7.23 -2.84
CA ALA A 6 10.51 7.15 -3.59
C ALA A 6 11.72 6.77 -2.70
N ILE A 7 11.76 7.27 -1.46
CA ILE A 7 12.85 6.97 -0.51
C ILE A 7 12.63 5.63 0.20
N ALA A 8 11.41 5.30 0.59
CA ALA A 8 11.08 4.09 1.35
C ALA A 8 11.30 2.81 0.52
N LEU A 9 11.13 2.88 -0.80
CA LEU A 9 11.42 1.78 -1.73
C LEU A 9 12.93 1.60 -1.98
N GLY A 10 13.75 2.63 -1.72
CA GLY A 10 15.19 2.63 -1.91
C GLY A 10 15.91 2.03 -0.71
N ARG A 11 16.69 0.97 -0.94
CA ARG A 11 17.47 0.34 0.13
C ARG A 11 18.90 0.87 0.12
N VAL A 12 19.25 1.65 1.13
CA VAL A 12 20.60 2.20 1.26
C VAL A 12 21.57 1.13 1.78
N ARG A 13 22.31 0.46 0.88
CA ARG A 13 23.39 -0.47 1.27
C ARG A 13 24.73 0.25 1.46
N SER A 14 25.03 1.28 0.66
CA SER A 14 26.29 2.04 0.77
C SER A 14 26.21 3.40 0.05
N ILE A 15 26.91 4.42 0.56
CA ILE A 15 26.87 5.82 0.07
C ILE A 15 27.25 5.93 -1.42
N LYS A 16 28.16 5.08 -1.93
CA LYS A 16 28.60 5.10 -3.33
C LYS A 16 27.58 4.50 -4.31
N TYR A 17 26.71 3.61 -3.85
CA TYR A 17 25.70 2.93 -4.68
C TYR A 17 24.29 3.48 -4.46
N ILE A 18 24.11 4.49 -3.59
CA ILE A 18 22.83 5.14 -3.30
C ILE A 18 22.07 5.51 -4.59
N LEU A 19 22.74 6.14 -5.56
CA LEU A 19 22.07 6.62 -6.79
C LEU A 19 21.66 5.50 -7.76
N VAL A 20 22.20 4.29 -7.59
CA VAL A 20 21.84 3.09 -8.37
C VAL A 20 20.79 2.27 -7.64
N ASP A 21 20.82 2.26 -6.30
CA ASP A 21 19.89 1.53 -5.44
C ASP A 21 18.58 2.29 -5.16
N MET A 22 18.56 3.60 -5.39
CA MET A 22 17.38 4.46 -5.22
C MET A 22 16.37 4.20 -6.35
N LYS A 23 15.27 3.52 -6.02
CA LYS A 23 14.17 3.15 -6.93
C LYS A 23 13.18 4.31 -7.16
N VAL A 24 13.71 5.48 -7.50
CA VAL A 24 12.89 6.69 -7.69
C VAL A 24 12.03 6.55 -8.95
N SER A 25 12.55 5.92 -10.01
CA SER A 25 11.80 5.69 -11.25
C SER A 25 10.54 4.84 -11.03
N LEU A 26 10.67 3.81 -10.18
CA LEU A 26 9.61 2.88 -9.78
C LEU A 26 8.52 3.58 -8.96
N GLY A 27 8.92 4.46 -8.03
CA GLY A 27 7.99 5.28 -7.25
C GLY A 27 7.21 6.26 -8.12
N ILE A 28 7.87 6.97 -9.03
CA ILE A 28 7.22 7.91 -9.96
C ILE A 28 6.27 7.15 -10.91
N ALA A 29 6.72 6.02 -11.46
CA ALA A 29 5.88 5.19 -12.32
C ALA A 29 4.63 4.69 -11.60
N GLY A 30 4.74 4.29 -10.32
CA GLY A 30 3.61 3.89 -9.50
C GLY A 30 2.56 4.99 -9.36
N VAL A 31 2.99 6.23 -9.11
CA VAL A 31 2.10 7.39 -9.00
C VAL A 31 1.41 7.70 -10.33
N VAL A 32 2.14 7.63 -11.43
CA VAL A 32 1.57 7.83 -12.77
C VAL A 32 0.52 6.77 -13.07
N LEU A 33 0.75 5.51 -12.69
CA LEU A 33 -0.23 4.42 -12.87
C LEU A 33 -1.50 4.65 -12.07
N VAL A 34 -1.39 5.06 -10.81
CA VAL A 34 -2.54 5.44 -9.98
C VAL A 34 -3.31 6.61 -10.59
N ALA A 35 -2.61 7.62 -11.12
CA ALA A 35 -3.29 8.72 -11.80
C ALA A 35 -4.05 8.21 -13.04
N LEU A 36 -3.42 7.36 -13.86
CA LEU A 36 -4.03 6.78 -15.06
C LEU A 36 -5.27 5.94 -14.73
N SER A 37 -5.29 5.19 -13.61
CA SER A 37 -6.47 4.42 -13.20
C SER A 37 -7.66 5.31 -12.84
N VAL A 38 -7.43 6.42 -12.12
CA VAL A 38 -8.46 7.41 -11.80
C VAL A 38 -9.01 8.08 -13.06
N TRP A 39 -8.13 8.50 -13.97
CA TRP A 39 -8.54 9.08 -15.26
C TRP A 39 -9.32 8.09 -16.12
N ALA A 40 -8.92 6.83 -16.16
CA ALA A 40 -9.63 5.78 -16.88
C ALA A 40 -11.03 5.52 -16.30
N SER A 41 -11.16 5.46 -14.96
CA SER A 41 -12.47 5.33 -14.30
C SER A 41 -13.40 6.49 -14.63
N ILE A 42 -12.89 7.72 -14.54
CA ILE A 42 -13.65 8.93 -14.91
C ILE A 42 -14.06 8.88 -16.39
N GLY A 43 -13.16 8.45 -17.28
CA GLY A 43 -13.45 8.30 -18.71
C GLY A 43 -14.59 7.32 -19.00
N ILE A 44 -14.61 6.16 -18.34
CA ILE A 44 -15.68 5.14 -18.51
C ILE A 44 -17.04 5.67 -18.04
N PHE A 45 -17.08 6.32 -16.87
CA PHE A 45 -18.35 6.87 -16.38
C PHE A 45 -18.80 8.14 -17.11
N SER A 46 -17.85 8.90 -17.67
CA SER A 46 -18.14 10.01 -18.58
C SER A 46 -18.80 9.50 -19.87
N TYR A 47 -18.32 8.38 -20.41
CA TYR A 47 -18.96 7.70 -21.56
C TYR A 47 -20.41 7.27 -21.24
N MET A 48 -20.67 6.82 -20.01
CA MET A 48 -22.01 6.47 -19.53
C MET A 48 -22.90 7.68 -19.18
N ARG A 49 -22.44 8.92 -19.40
CA ARG A 49 -23.14 10.18 -19.09
C ARG A 49 -23.55 10.33 -17.62
N ILE A 50 -22.74 9.83 -16.69
CA ILE A 50 -22.94 10.05 -15.25
C ILE A 50 -22.28 11.37 -14.83
N PRO A 51 -22.97 12.24 -14.06
CA PRO A 51 -22.38 13.51 -13.63
C PRO A 51 -21.24 13.29 -12.63
N THR A 52 -20.15 14.03 -12.82
CA THR A 52 -19.00 14.03 -11.91
C THR A 52 -19.12 15.19 -10.91
N THR A 53 -18.85 14.93 -9.63
CA THR A 53 -18.90 15.91 -8.54
C THR A 53 -17.50 16.34 -8.11
N LEU A 54 -17.37 17.49 -7.43
CA LEU A 54 -16.08 18.02 -6.95
C LEU A 54 -15.36 17.06 -5.97
N ILE A 55 -16.13 16.35 -5.13
CA ILE A 55 -15.63 15.39 -4.13
C ILE A 55 -14.79 14.28 -4.78
N ILE A 56 -15.16 13.87 -6.00
CA ILE A 56 -14.46 12.80 -6.75
C ILE A 56 -13.03 13.22 -7.06
N PHE A 57 -12.83 14.46 -7.53
CA PHE A 57 -11.50 14.97 -7.88
C PHE A 57 -10.59 15.15 -6.67
N GLU A 58 -11.17 15.38 -5.50
CA GLU A 58 -10.40 15.57 -4.27
C GLU A 58 -10.08 14.23 -3.59
N VAL A 59 -11.09 13.39 -3.32
CA VAL A 59 -10.93 12.23 -2.42
C VAL A 59 -10.41 10.99 -3.14
N ILE A 60 -10.86 10.72 -4.37
CA ILE A 60 -10.54 9.46 -5.07
C ILE A 60 -9.04 9.31 -5.35
N PRO A 61 -8.32 10.34 -5.83
CA PRO A 61 -6.86 10.23 -6.03
C PRO A 61 -6.12 9.83 -4.75
N PHE A 62 -6.51 10.35 -3.58
CA PHE A 62 -5.87 9.97 -2.32
C PHE A 62 -6.21 8.55 -1.88
N LEU A 63 -7.47 8.13 -2.07
CA LEU A 63 -7.92 6.78 -1.73
C LEU A 63 -7.21 5.73 -2.59
N VAL A 64 -7.22 5.91 -3.91
CA VAL A 64 -6.62 4.94 -4.84
C VAL A 64 -5.09 4.95 -4.72
N LEU A 65 -4.48 6.11 -4.40
CA LEU A 65 -3.06 6.16 -4.08
C LEU A 65 -2.72 5.34 -2.84
N ALA A 66 -3.55 5.39 -1.78
CA ALA A 66 -3.29 4.61 -0.57
C ALA A 66 -3.31 3.09 -0.85
N VAL A 67 -4.33 2.62 -1.59
CA VAL A 67 -4.46 1.22 -1.99
C VAL A 67 -3.33 0.80 -2.95
N GLY A 68 -3.11 1.59 -4.01
CA GLY A 68 -2.15 1.23 -5.04
C GLY A 68 -0.70 1.24 -4.56
N VAL A 69 -0.35 2.15 -3.64
CA VAL A 69 0.97 2.16 -3.02
C VAL A 69 1.20 0.93 -2.14
N ASP A 70 0.17 0.43 -1.45
CA ASP A 70 0.29 -0.80 -0.65
C ASP A 70 0.61 -2.01 -1.53
N ASN A 71 -0.13 -2.18 -2.63
CA ASN A 71 0.15 -3.23 -3.61
C ASN A 71 1.57 -3.10 -4.20
N ILE A 72 1.96 -1.90 -4.62
CA ILE A 72 3.31 -1.63 -5.14
C ILE A 72 4.40 -1.98 -4.10
N PHE A 73 4.17 -1.62 -2.83
CA PHE A 73 5.11 -1.88 -1.76
C PHE A 73 5.23 -3.37 -1.46
N ILE A 74 4.11 -4.10 -1.37
CA ILE A 74 4.10 -5.56 -1.16
C ILE A 74 4.87 -6.25 -2.31
N LEU A 75 4.65 -5.86 -3.57
CA LEU A 75 5.34 -6.47 -4.71
C LEU A 75 6.84 -6.20 -4.67
N THR A 76 7.23 -4.94 -4.56
CA THR A 76 8.64 -4.53 -4.56
C THR A 76 9.41 -5.10 -3.37
N GLN A 77 8.80 -5.12 -2.18
CA GLN A 77 9.40 -5.70 -0.98
C GLN A 77 9.56 -7.22 -1.09
N SER A 78 8.58 -7.91 -1.68
CA SER A 78 8.69 -9.36 -1.92
C SER A 78 9.84 -9.71 -2.87
N ILE A 79 10.05 -8.89 -3.91
CA ILE A 79 11.17 -9.04 -4.85
C ILE A 79 12.51 -8.72 -4.20
N GLN A 80 12.58 -7.71 -3.34
CA GLN A 80 13.81 -7.36 -2.62
C GLN A 80 14.19 -8.38 -1.55
N ARG A 81 13.21 -9.12 -1.00
CA ARG A 81 13.43 -10.13 0.04
C ARG A 81 13.77 -11.51 -0.52
N ASP A 82 13.27 -11.84 -1.71
CA ASP A 82 13.58 -13.13 -2.34
C ASP A 82 15.04 -13.18 -2.82
N ARG A 83 15.71 -14.31 -2.57
CA ARG A 83 17.06 -14.55 -3.10
C ARG A 83 16.93 -15.29 -4.44
N ARG A 84 17.54 -14.73 -5.48
CA ARG A 84 17.63 -15.37 -6.79
C ARG A 84 18.36 -16.71 -6.68
N LEU A 85 17.76 -17.77 -7.22
CA LEU A 85 18.42 -19.07 -7.28
C LEU A 85 19.55 -19.07 -8.32
N VAL A 86 20.57 -19.91 -8.09
CA VAL A 86 21.67 -20.10 -9.03
C VAL A 86 21.10 -20.70 -10.33
N ASN A 87 21.27 -20.00 -11.45
CA ASN A 87 20.72 -20.29 -12.80
C ASN A 87 19.25 -19.93 -13.07
N GLU A 88 18.60 -19.11 -12.23
CA GLU A 88 17.26 -18.59 -12.55
C GLU A 88 17.36 -17.30 -13.36
N ASP A 89 16.56 -17.12 -14.42
CA ASP A 89 16.44 -15.84 -15.14
C ASP A 89 15.62 -14.81 -14.37
N VAL A 90 15.83 -13.52 -14.65
CA VAL A 90 15.10 -12.41 -13.99
C VAL A 90 13.58 -12.54 -14.19
N GLU A 91 13.17 -13.01 -15.36
CA GLU A 91 11.77 -13.21 -15.71
C GLU A 91 11.14 -14.36 -14.93
N SER A 92 11.85 -15.49 -14.83
CA SER A 92 11.42 -16.64 -14.03
C SER A 92 11.31 -16.31 -12.55
N GLN A 93 12.27 -15.54 -12.01
CA GLN A 93 12.22 -15.07 -10.62
C GLN A 93 10.98 -14.20 -10.37
N ILE A 94 10.70 -13.22 -11.24
CA ILE A 94 9.55 -12.33 -11.09
C ILE A 94 8.24 -13.14 -11.24
N GLY A 95 8.16 -14.06 -12.20
CA GLY A 95 7.00 -14.94 -12.36
C GLY A 95 6.70 -15.77 -11.10
N ARG A 96 7.74 -16.35 -10.48
CA ARG A 96 7.61 -17.12 -9.23
C ARG A 96 7.10 -16.26 -8.07
N ILE A 97 7.59 -15.03 -7.94
CA ILE A 97 7.21 -14.12 -6.87
C ILE A 97 5.80 -13.56 -7.07
N VAL A 98 5.46 -13.16 -8.29
CA VAL A 98 4.11 -12.72 -8.67
C VAL A 98 3.10 -13.85 -8.45
N GLY A 99 3.47 -15.10 -8.75
CA GLY A 99 2.61 -16.26 -8.45
C GLY A 99 2.32 -16.45 -6.96
N ARG A 100 3.24 -16.06 -6.08
CA ARG A 100 3.06 -16.14 -4.62
C ARG A 100 2.25 -14.98 -4.05
N VAL A 101 2.46 -13.76 -4.56
CA VAL A 101 1.91 -12.52 -3.98
C VAL A 101 0.64 -12.04 -4.70
N GLY A 102 0.52 -12.34 -5.99
CA GLY A 102 -0.60 -11.95 -6.84
C GLY A 102 -1.98 -12.37 -6.32
N PRO A 103 -2.18 -13.59 -5.78
CA PRO A 103 -3.48 -13.97 -5.21
C PRO A 103 -3.93 -13.09 -4.05
N ALA A 104 -2.99 -12.64 -3.21
CA ALA A 104 -3.31 -11.73 -2.11
C ALA A 104 -3.71 -10.35 -2.61
N MET A 105 -2.99 -9.80 -3.59
CA MET A 105 -3.32 -8.50 -4.22
C MET A 105 -4.66 -8.51 -4.95
N LEU A 106 -4.99 -9.63 -5.61
CA LEU A 106 -6.28 -9.80 -6.28
C LEU A 106 -7.40 -9.82 -5.24
N LEU A 107 -7.22 -10.59 -4.16
CA LEU A 107 -8.22 -10.72 -3.10
C LEU A 107 -8.52 -9.37 -2.43
N THR A 108 -7.50 -8.58 -2.11
CA THR A 108 -7.69 -7.24 -1.54
C THR A 108 -8.44 -6.34 -2.50
N SER A 109 -7.95 -6.19 -3.74
CA SER A 109 -8.52 -5.27 -4.72
C SER A 109 -9.96 -5.63 -5.12
N VAL A 110 -10.27 -6.93 -5.28
CA VAL A 110 -11.64 -7.38 -5.57
C VAL A 110 -12.56 -7.16 -4.37
N SER A 111 -12.11 -7.43 -3.15
CA SER A 111 -12.93 -7.22 -1.94
C SER A 111 -13.23 -5.74 -1.71
N GLU A 112 -12.25 -4.85 -1.93
CA GLU A 112 -12.42 -3.40 -1.85
C GLU A 112 -13.36 -2.88 -2.93
N SER A 113 -13.19 -3.34 -4.18
CA SER A 113 -14.08 -2.96 -5.28
C SER A 113 -15.53 -3.37 -4.99
N ILE A 114 -15.76 -4.60 -4.51
CA ILE A 114 -17.10 -5.07 -4.11
C ILE A 114 -17.65 -4.22 -2.95
N ALA A 115 -16.84 -3.91 -1.94
CA ALA A 115 -17.26 -3.07 -0.82
C ALA A 115 -17.67 -1.66 -1.29
N PHE A 116 -16.91 -1.05 -2.19
CA PHE A 116 -17.27 0.24 -2.78
C PHE A 116 -18.55 0.14 -3.62
N PHE A 117 -18.71 -0.91 -4.44
CA PHE A 117 -19.93 -1.11 -5.21
C PHE A 117 -21.16 -1.33 -4.32
N LEU A 118 -21.03 -2.02 -3.19
CA LEU A 118 -22.11 -2.13 -2.19
C LEU A 118 -22.47 -0.77 -1.58
N GLY A 119 -21.49 0.12 -1.39
CA GLY A 119 -21.74 1.51 -0.98
C GLY A 119 -22.59 2.32 -1.97
N ALA A 120 -22.62 1.92 -3.25
CA ALA A 120 -23.46 2.55 -4.26
C ALA A 120 -24.97 2.26 -4.10
N LEU A 121 -25.34 1.33 -3.22
CA LEU A 121 -26.74 1.05 -2.89
C LEU A 121 -27.37 2.15 -1.99
N THR A 122 -26.57 3.06 -1.46
CA THR A 122 -27.05 4.15 -0.61
C THR A 122 -27.93 5.14 -1.40
N PRO A 123 -29.00 5.69 -0.79
CA PRO A 123 -29.90 6.63 -1.46
C PRO A 123 -29.30 8.03 -1.63
N MET A 124 -28.23 8.36 -0.90
CA MET A 124 -27.56 9.67 -0.99
C MET A 124 -26.72 9.75 -2.28
N PRO A 125 -27.04 10.65 -3.22
CA PRO A 125 -26.41 10.67 -4.55
C PRO A 125 -24.89 10.94 -4.50
N ALA A 126 -24.43 11.74 -3.53
CA ALA A 126 -23.02 12.04 -3.37
C ALA A 126 -22.20 10.77 -3.04
N VAL A 127 -22.67 9.97 -2.06
CA VAL A 127 -22.01 8.73 -1.65
C VAL A 127 -22.12 7.68 -2.75
N ARG A 128 -23.29 7.56 -3.39
CA ARG A 128 -23.51 6.63 -4.49
C ARG A 128 -22.54 6.85 -5.66
N LEU A 129 -22.37 8.10 -6.09
CA LEU A 129 -21.43 8.45 -7.16
C LEU A 129 -19.99 8.19 -6.71
N PHE A 130 -19.60 8.64 -5.52
CA PHE A 130 -18.27 8.37 -4.97
C PHE A 130 -17.92 6.88 -4.98
N SER A 131 -18.83 6.04 -4.47
CA SER A 131 -18.71 4.59 -4.40
C SER A 131 -18.55 3.92 -5.77
N LEU A 132 -19.33 4.33 -6.78
CA LEU A 132 -19.20 3.78 -8.14
C LEU A 132 -17.84 4.11 -8.77
N TYR A 133 -17.40 5.36 -8.67
CA TYR A 133 -16.12 5.81 -9.22
C TYR A 133 -14.92 5.17 -8.50
N ALA A 134 -14.98 5.09 -7.16
CA ALA A 134 -13.92 4.47 -6.36
C ALA A 134 -13.80 2.95 -6.64
N GLY A 135 -14.93 2.23 -6.65
CA GLY A 135 -14.94 0.78 -6.91
C GLY A 135 -14.38 0.42 -8.29
N MET A 136 -14.72 1.20 -9.32
CA MET A 136 -14.17 1.00 -10.66
C MET A 136 -12.70 1.42 -10.75
N SER A 137 -12.30 2.50 -10.06
CA SER A 137 -10.90 2.96 -10.07
C SER A 137 -9.95 1.95 -9.44
N VAL A 138 -10.34 1.34 -8.31
CA VAL A 138 -9.54 0.28 -7.65
C VAL A 138 -9.41 -0.96 -8.54
N LEU A 139 -10.48 -1.34 -9.25
CA LEU A 139 -10.45 -2.46 -10.19
C LEU A 139 -9.47 -2.19 -11.34
N ILE A 140 -9.55 -1.01 -11.97
CA ILE A 140 -8.64 -0.62 -13.05
C ILE A 140 -7.20 -0.50 -12.53
N ASP A 141 -7.00 0.04 -11.32
CA ASP A 141 -5.70 0.16 -10.68
C ASP A 141 -5.02 -1.21 -10.52
N PHE A 142 -5.76 -2.23 -10.05
CA PHE A 142 -5.27 -3.60 -9.99
C PHE A 142 -4.87 -4.15 -11.37
N LEU A 143 -5.69 -3.93 -12.40
CA LEU A 143 -5.36 -4.37 -13.76
C LEU A 143 -4.09 -3.72 -14.30
N LEU A 144 -3.92 -2.40 -14.07
CA LEU A 144 -2.70 -1.67 -14.47
C LEU A 144 -1.47 -2.12 -13.67
N GLN A 145 -1.64 -2.49 -12.40
CA GLN A 145 -0.56 -3.04 -11.58
C GLN A 145 -0.11 -4.41 -12.06
N ILE A 146 -1.03 -5.35 -12.29
CA ILE A 146 -0.65 -6.70 -12.73
C ILE A 146 -0.03 -6.71 -14.13
N THR A 147 -0.35 -5.72 -14.98
CA THR A 147 0.15 -5.65 -16.36
C THR A 147 1.37 -4.73 -16.50
N ILE A 148 1.15 -3.42 -16.36
CA ILE A 148 2.16 -2.40 -16.64
C ILE A 148 3.21 -2.36 -15.55
N PHE A 149 2.81 -2.41 -14.28
CA PHE A 149 3.78 -2.31 -13.18
C PHE A 149 4.73 -3.53 -13.14
N ILE A 150 4.21 -4.74 -13.38
CA ILE A 150 5.07 -5.94 -13.51
C ILE A 150 6.03 -5.81 -14.69
N SER A 151 5.58 -5.25 -15.81
CA SER A 151 6.47 -5.00 -16.95
C SER A 151 7.57 -3.99 -16.58
N LEU A 152 7.23 -2.91 -15.89
CA LEU A 152 8.18 -1.88 -15.47
C LEU A 152 9.20 -2.41 -14.44
N ILE A 153 8.77 -3.22 -13.46
CA ILE A 153 9.69 -3.81 -12.48
C ILE A 153 10.65 -4.81 -13.12
N THR A 154 10.23 -5.56 -14.16
CA THR A 154 11.15 -6.45 -14.89
C THR A 154 12.25 -5.66 -15.60
N ILE A 155 11.90 -4.51 -16.18
CA ILE A 155 12.86 -3.61 -16.83
C ILE A 155 13.79 -2.99 -15.79
N ASP A 156 13.26 -2.54 -14.65
CA ASP A 156 14.04 -2.03 -13.52
C ASP A 156 15.06 -3.06 -13.03
N GLN A 157 14.65 -4.31 -12.78
CA GLN A 157 15.55 -5.37 -12.33
C GLN A 157 16.66 -5.67 -13.35
N LYS A 158 16.33 -5.69 -14.66
CA LYS A 158 17.33 -5.81 -15.73
C LYS A 158 18.32 -4.64 -15.75
N ARG A 159 17.88 -3.42 -15.36
CA ARG A 159 18.76 -2.24 -15.24
C ARG A 159 19.66 -2.30 -14.01
N THR A 160 19.13 -2.72 -12.85
CA THR A 160 19.91 -2.86 -11.61
C THR A 160 21.05 -3.87 -11.80
N ILE A 161 20.81 -5.00 -12.46
CA ILE A 161 21.86 -6.00 -12.75
C ILE A 161 22.97 -5.44 -13.66
N LYS A 162 22.62 -4.52 -14.56
CA LYS A 162 23.57 -3.86 -15.46
C LYS A 162 24.28 -2.66 -14.83
N ASN A 163 24.03 -2.36 -13.53
CA ASN A 163 24.62 -1.24 -12.78
C ASN A 163 24.53 0.12 -13.52
N ARG A 164 23.34 0.44 -14.04
CA ARG A 164 23.05 1.74 -14.69
C ARG A 164 22.24 2.63 -13.76
N PHE A 165 22.40 3.95 -13.88
CA PHE A 165 21.63 4.91 -13.08
C PHE A 165 20.14 4.92 -13.46
N ASP A 166 19.29 5.18 -12.47
CA ASP A 166 17.82 5.02 -12.57
C ASP A 166 17.14 6.10 -13.43
N ILE A 167 17.68 7.33 -13.42
CA ILE A 167 17.13 8.51 -14.12
C ILE A 167 17.88 8.83 -15.42
N PHE A 168 19.17 8.54 -15.50
CA PHE A 168 19.99 8.79 -16.68
C PHE A 168 20.36 7.47 -17.37
N CYS A 169 19.61 7.13 -18.42
CA CYS A 169 19.71 5.85 -19.12
C CYS A 169 21.07 5.60 -19.84
N CYS A 170 21.94 6.62 -19.90
CA CYS A 170 23.17 6.64 -20.70
C CYS A 170 24.48 6.61 -19.89
N LEU A 171 24.42 6.74 -18.56
CA LEU A 171 25.63 6.73 -17.72
C LEU A 171 25.75 5.35 -17.04
N GLN A 172 26.82 4.65 -17.36
CA GLN A 172 27.20 3.39 -16.72
C GLN A 172 28.34 3.70 -15.76
N ILE A 173 28.29 3.16 -14.54
CA ILE A 173 29.44 3.26 -13.64
C ILE A 173 30.59 2.47 -14.28
N SER A 174 31.73 3.12 -14.54
CA SER A 174 32.90 2.41 -15.02
C SER A 174 33.39 1.51 -13.90
N ASN A 175 33.43 0.20 -14.15
CA ASN A 175 34.06 -0.74 -13.25
C ASN A 175 35.58 -0.49 -13.25
N THR A 176 36.03 0.44 -12.41
CA THR A 176 37.42 0.44 -11.95
C THR A 176 37.46 -0.43 -10.71
N ASP A 177 37.51 -1.75 -10.94
CA ASP A 177 38.56 -2.62 -10.42
C ASP A 177 38.21 -4.11 -10.57
N SER A 178 39.14 -4.77 -11.27
CA SER A 178 39.41 -6.20 -11.29
C SER A 178 39.41 -6.84 -9.90
N ASN A 179 38.86 -8.05 -9.80
CA ASN A 179 39.13 -9.05 -8.76
C ASN A 179 39.09 -8.57 -7.29
N SER A 180 37.97 -8.80 -6.61
CA SER A 180 37.99 -9.68 -5.43
C SER A 180 36.58 -10.02 -4.95
N PRO A 181 36.33 -11.30 -4.56
CA PRO A 181 35.15 -11.64 -3.80
C PRO A 181 35.36 -11.08 -2.39
N TYR A 182 34.43 -10.28 -1.88
CA TYR A 182 34.41 -9.89 -0.47
C TYR A 182 33.96 -11.08 0.39
N ARG A 183 34.74 -12.15 0.34
CA ARG A 183 34.72 -13.32 1.21
C ARG A 183 35.73 -13.04 2.30
N TRP A 184 35.27 -12.55 3.45
CA TRP A 184 36.13 -12.20 4.58
C TRP A 184 36.85 -13.46 5.11
N LYS A 185 38.18 -13.43 5.05
CA LYS A 185 39.12 -14.55 5.22
C LYS A 185 39.37 -15.00 6.67
N TRP A 186 38.66 -14.46 7.67
CA TRP A 186 39.01 -14.75 9.07
C TRP A 186 38.33 -16.00 9.66
N PHE A 187 37.23 -16.50 9.08
CA PHE A 187 36.60 -17.74 9.53
C PHE A 187 37.08 -18.95 8.72
N LYS A 188 38.35 -19.33 8.92
CA LYS A 188 38.86 -20.63 8.46
C LYS A 188 38.65 -21.66 9.57
N LYS A 189 37.42 -22.18 9.71
CA LYS A 189 37.16 -23.29 10.64
C LYS A 189 37.64 -24.60 10.02
N LYS A 190 38.65 -25.15 10.68
CA LYS A 190 39.30 -26.45 10.54
C LYS A 190 38.32 -27.56 10.12
N SER A 191 38.50 -28.10 8.92
CA SER A 191 37.91 -29.38 8.51
C SER A 191 38.51 -30.47 9.39
N ILE A 192 37.69 -31.05 10.27
CA ILE A 192 37.99 -32.30 10.95
C ILE A 192 37.25 -33.37 10.17
N ASN A 193 38.03 -34.19 9.49
CA ASN A 193 37.59 -35.39 8.81
C ASN A 193 37.20 -36.42 9.88
N LYS A 194 35.96 -36.90 9.86
CA LYS A 194 35.55 -38.09 10.61
C LYS A 194 34.58 -38.89 9.75
N ASN A 195 35.15 -39.74 8.91
CA ASN A 195 34.43 -40.90 8.40
C ASN A 195 34.11 -41.82 9.57
N LEU A 196 32.84 -42.12 9.81
CA LEU A 196 32.43 -43.45 10.22
C LEU A 196 30.93 -43.66 9.95
N ASN A 197 30.71 -44.62 9.07
CA ASN A 197 29.48 -45.27 8.61
C ASN A 197 28.39 -45.43 9.68
N SER A 198 27.13 -45.25 9.28
CA SER A 198 26.17 -46.35 9.19
C SER A 198 24.81 -45.86 8.70
N LEU A 199 24.17 -46.75 7.97
CA LEU A 199 22.84 -46.72 7.38
C LEU A 199 21.73 -46.13 8.27
N GLU A 200 20.68 -45.67 7.57
CA GLU A 200 19.30 -45.47 8.03
C GLU A 200 19.05 -44.29 8.98
N THR A 201 18.62 -43.15 8.43
CA THR A 201 17.36 -42.44 8.78
C THR A 201 17.22 -41.23 7.83
N SER A 202 17.11 -41.49 6.53
CA SER A 202 16.83 -40.46 5.52
C SER A 202 15.31 -40.27 5.40
N THR A 203 14.77 -39.17 5.95
CA THR A 203 13.63 -38.40 5.38
C THR A 203 13.07 -37.25 6.24
N ILE A 204 13.44 -37.06 7.52
CA ILE A 204 12.67 -36.11 8.38
C ILE A 204 13.48 -34.99 9.09
N LYS A 205 14.81 -34.92 8.99
CA LYS A 205 15.61 -33.95 9.81
C LYS A 205 16.47 -32.91 9.09
N GLU A 206 16.35 -32.75 7.77
CA GLU A 206 17.13 -31.74 7.02
C GLU A 206 16.47 -30.36 6.87
N ASN A 207 15.25 -30.17 7.39
CA ASN A 207 14.50 -28.91 7.22
C ASN A 207 14.71 -27.86 8.33
N GLU A 208 15.51 -28.12 9.37
CA GLU A 208 15.64 -27.18 10.52
C GLU A 208 17.04 -26.55 10.70
N ILE A 209 18.06 -26.91 9.92
CA ILE A 209 19.45 -26.44 10.18
C ILE A 209 19.94 -25.35 9.19
N ASN A 210 19.14 -24.96 8.20
CA ASN A 210 19.52 -23.97 7.19
C ASN A 210 18.90 -22.56 7.34
N GLU A 211 18.18 -22.28 8.44
CA GLU A 211 17.58 -20.94 8.64
C GLU A 211 18.52 -19.90 9.30
N ASP A 212 19.58 -20.33 9.99
CA ASP A 212 20.32 -19.44 10.91
C ASP A 212 21.60 -18.78 10.37
N ASN A 213 21.98 -19.01 9.10
CA ASN A 213 23.17 -18.38 8.50
C ASN A 213 22.86 -17.38 7.37
N SER A 214 21.75 -16.65 7.48
CA SER A 214 21.40 -15.55 6.56
C SER A 214 21.78 -14.17 7.14
N ASN A 215 23.00 -14.02 7.65
CA ASN A 215 23.57 -12.70 7.99
C ASN A 215 23.93 -11.91 6.71
N GLU A 216 22.93 -11.48 5.93
CA GLU A 216 23.10 -10.44 4.91
C GLU A 216 21.94 -9.44 4.95
N ILE A 217 22.12 -8.47 5.84
CA ILE A 217 21.48 -7.16 5.92
C ILE A 217 19.94 -7.26 5.83
N ASP A 218 19.27 -7.74 6.85
CA ASP A 218 17.85 -7.42 6.93
C ASP A 218 17.68 -5.90 7.10
N GLY A 219 16.69 -5.31 6.42
CA GLY A 219 16.43 -3.88 6.54
C GLY A 219 16.25 -3.47 8.01
N PHE A 220 16.68 -2.25 8.37
CA PHE A 220 16.59 -1.74 9.74
C PHE A 220 15.20 -1.96 10.37
N LEU A 221 14.15 -1.73 9.60
CA LEU A 221 12.76 -1.95 10.00
C LEU A 221 12.48 -3.42 10.35
N TYR A 222 12.87 -4.37 9.48
CA TYR A 222 12.69 -5.80 9.74
C TYR A 222 13.41 -6.24 11.02
N ARG A 223 14.63 -5.72 11.25
CA ARG A 223 15.39 -6.03 12.46
C ARG A 223 14.68 -5.55 13.72
N ILE A 224 14.14 -4.32 13.71
CA ILE A 224 13.35 -3.81 14.84
C ILE A 224 12.12 -4.69 15.09
N PHE A 225 11.36 -5.01 14.04
CA PHE A 225 10.15 -5.80 14.16
C PHE A 225 10.42 -7.22 14.66
N LYS A 226 11.45 -7.88 14.13
CA LYS A 226 11.81 -9.26 14.49
C LYS A 226 12.41 -9.37 15.88
N TYR A 227 13.34 -8.50 16.25
CA TYR A 227 14.13 -8.66 17.49
C TYR A 227 13.59 -7.88 18.69
N ASN A 228 12.85 -6.79 18.48
CA ASN A 228 12.32 -5.97 19.57
C ASN A 228 10.81 -6.11 19.70
N TYR A 229 10.06 -5.87 18.61
CA TYR A 229 8.60 -5.77 18.68
C TYR A 229 7.88 -7.12 18.84
N ALA A 230 8.21 -8.11 17.99
CA ALA A 230 7.59 -9.43 18.03
C ALA A 230 7.77 -10.17 19.39
N PRO A 231 9.00 -10.28 19.96
CA PRO A 231 9.17 -10.95 21.25
C PRO A 231 8.52 -10.19 22.41
N PHE A 232 8.44 -8.85 22.33
CA PHE A 232 7.76 -8.05 23.35
C PHE A 232 6.26 -8.36 23.42
N ILE A 233 5.57 -8.42 22.27
CA ILE A 233 4.12 -8.71 22.25
C ILE A 233 3.82 -10.18 22.56
N MET A 234 4.70 -11.09 22.17
CA MET A 234 4.48 -12.53 22.33
C MET A 234 4.64 -13.00 23.79
N ASN A 235 5.24 -12.19 24.66
CA ASN A 235 5.40 -12.48 26.09
C ASN A 235 4.04 -12.79 26.76
N ASP A 236 3.99 -13.86 27.57
CA ASP A 236 2.75 -14.43 28.11
C ASP A 236 2.02 -13.49 29.08
N TYR A 237 2.72 -12.52 29.67
CA TYR A 237 2.11 -11.47 30.50
C TYR A 237 1.58 -10.28 29.67
N ILE A 238 2.24 -9.93 28.56
CA ILE A 238 1.90 -8.77 27.74
C ILE A 238 0.69 -9.09 26.86
N ARG A 239 0.58 -10.31 26.37
CA ARG A 239 -0.54 -10.77 25.53
C ARG A 239 -1.93 -10.51 26.15
N PRO A 240 -2.25 -10.98 27.38
CA PRO A 240 -3.56 -10.71 27.99
C PRO A 240 -3.75 -9.23 28.29
N LEU A 241 -2.70 -8.49 28.65
CA LEU A 241 -2.76 -7.05 28.91
C LEU A 241 -3.16 -6.26 27.64
N VAL A 242 -2.57 -6.59 26.49
CA VAL A 242 -2.93 -5.96 25.21
C VAL A 242 -4.39 -6.22 24.87
N ILE A 243 -4.86 -7.47 25.02
CA ILE A 243 -6.27 -7.83 24.79
C ILE A 243 -7.20 -7.03 25.71
N PHE A 244 -6.85 -6.89 26.98
CA PHE A 244 -7.63 -6.13 27.95
C PHE A 244 -7.73 -4.65 27.54
N ILE A 245 -6.62 -4.01 27.15
CA ILE A 245 -6.60 -2.62 26.69
C ILE A 245 -7.50 -2.41 25.47
N PHE A 246 -7.37 -3.27 24.44
CA PHE A 246 -8.22 -3.15 23.24
C PHE A 246 -9.70 -3.41 23.54
N PHE A 247 -10.01 -4.33 24.45
CA PHE A 247 -11.38 -4.60 24.86
C PHE A 247 -11.99 -3.41 25.63
N THR A 248 -11.24 -2.84 26.58
CA THR A 248 -11.68 -1.62 27.30
C THR A 248 -11.85 -0.44 26.36
N TRP A 249 -10.93 -0.26 25.40
CA TRP A 249 -11.02 0.79 24.39
C TRP A 249 -12.25 0.63 23.49
N LEU A 250 -12.54 -0.61 23.06
CA LEU A 250 -13.73 -0.93 22.27
C LEU A 250 -15.00 -0.67 23.07
N ALA A 251 -15.07 -1.12 24.33
CA ALA A 251 -16.22 -0.88 25.20
C ALA A 251 -16.47 0.62 25.43
N ALA A 252 -15.40 1.40 25.66
CA ALA A 252 -15.49 2.86 25.77
C ALA A 252 -15.99 3.51 24.47
N SER A 253 -15.51 3.04 23.32
CA SER A 253 -15.95 3.53 22.01
C SER A 253 -17.44 3.28 21.79
N ILE A 254 -17.95 2.09 22.15
CA ILE A 254 -19.39 1.78 22.06
C ILE A 254 -20.23 2.66 23.00
N ALA A 255 -19.76 2.88 24.23
CA ALA A 255 -20.45 3.71 25.21
C ALA A 255 -20.59 5.18 24.76
N LEU A 256 -19.68 5.66 23.89
CA LEU A 256 -19.67 7.04 23.40
C LEU A 256 -20.48 7.25 22.10
N ILE A 257 -20.91 6.20 21.41
CA ILE A 257 -21.71 6.31 20.16
C ILE A 257 -22.97 7.20 20.33
N PRO A 258 -23.74 7.13 21.44
CA PRO A 258 -24.94 7.95 21.59
C PRO A 258 -24.69 9.46 21.64
N TYR A 259 -23.47 9.90 21.93
CA TYR A 259 -23.12 11.33 21.98
C TYR A 259 -22.78 11.92 20.61
N VAL A 260 -22.80 11.11 19.55
CA VAL A 260 -22.55 11.58 18.18
C VAL A 260 -23.75 12.40 17.69
N LYS A 261 -23.53 13.71 17.49
CA LYS A 261 -24.54 14.61 16.91
C LYS A 261 -24.86 14.17 15.48
N ILE A 262 -26.16 14.04 15.17
CA ILE A 262 -26.65 13.68 13.83
C ILE A 262 -26.99 14.97 13.09
N GLY A 263 -26.48 15.11 11.86
CA GLY A 263 -26.75 16.24 10.98
C GLY A 263 -25.50 17.04 10.64
N LEU A 264 -25.56 17.74 9.50
CA LEU A 264 -24.53 18.66 9.07
C LEU A 264 -25.01 20.08 9.39
N GLU A 265 -24.36 20.76 10.33
CA GLU A 265 -24.67 22.17 10.57
C GLU A 265 -24.25 23.01 9.35
N GLN A 266 -25.05 23.99 8.97
CA GLN A 266 -24.78 24.78 7.75
C GLN A 266 -23.66 25.81 7.93
N ASN A 267 -23.38 26.23 9.16
CA ASN A 267 -22.28 27.14 9.51
C ASN A 267 -20.89 26.56 9.17
N ILE A 268 -20.69 25.25 9.32
CA ILE A 268 -19.40 24.58 9.09
C ILE A 268 -19.08 24.35 7.61
N THR A 269 -20.06 24.50 6.71
CA THR A 269 -19.84 24.37 5.26
C THR A 269 -19.38 25.68 4.61
N MET A 270 -19.38 26.77 5.38
CA MET A 270 -19.00 28.10 4.92
C MET A 270 -17.55 28.40 5.27
N ALA A 271 -16.90 29.23 4.45
CA ALA A 271 -15.58 29.77 4.78
C ALA A 271 -15.66 30.56 6.10
N LYS A 272 -14.63 30.46 6.95
CA LYS A 272 -14.62 31.07 8.30
C LYS A 272 -14.83 32.59 8.29
N ASP A 273 -14.42 33.26 7.21
CA ASP A 273 -14.54 34.72 7.04
C ASP A 273 -15.78 35.12 6.20
N SER A 274 -16.70 34.19 5.96
CA SER A 274 -17.89 34.46 5.16
C SER A 274 -18.93 35.25 5.94
N TYR A 275 -19.45 36.33 5.33
CA TYR A 275 -20.59 37.11 5.84
C TYR A 275 -21.83 36.26 6.12
N MET A 276 -21.95 35.09 5.47
CA MET A 276 -23.06 34.19 5.67
C MET A 276 -23.12 33.58 7.08
N ILE A 277 -21.99 33.48 7.78
CA ILE A 277 -21.96 33.02 9.18
C ILE A 277 -22.66 34.04 10.09
N GLU A 278 -22.39 35.33 9.86
CA GLU A 278 -23.02 36.42 10.60
C GLU A 278 -24.51 36.53 10.24
N TYR A 279 -24.85 36.40 8.96
CA TYR A 279 -26.24 36.33 8.50
C TYR A 279 -27.03 35.20 9.18
N PHE A 280 -26.50 33.98 9.24
CA PHE A 280 -27.21 32.87 9.92
C PHE A 280 -27.29 33.03 11.42
N SER A 281 -26.29 33.65 12.04
CA SER A 281 -26.32 33.99 13.46
C SER A 281 -27.40 35.03 13.75
N ALA A 282 -27.48 36.08 12.93
CA ALA A 282 -28.53 37.10 13.01
C ALA A 282 -29.92 36.51 12.74
N LEU A 283 -30.05 35.60 11.76
CA LEU A 283 -31.31 34.94 11.45
C LEU A 283 -31.78 34.07 12.63
N LYS A 284 -30.88 33.33 13.29
CA LYS A 284 -31.20 32.57 14.51
C LYS A 284 -31.57 33.46 15.70
N GLN A 285 -30.98 34.65 15.81
CA GLN A 285 -31.16 35.54 16.95
C GLN A 285 -32.41 36.43 16.83
N TYR A 286 -32.70 36.94 15.62
CA TYR A 286 -33.73 37.96 15.40
C TYR A 286 -34.99 37.44 14.69
N LEU A 287 -34.93 36.33 13.95
CA LEU A 287 -36.09 35.85 13.19
C LEU A 287 -37.02 35.00 14.07
N ALA A 288 -38.26 35.46 14.26
CA ALA A 288 -39.27 34.77 15.06
C ALA A 288 -40.11 33.74 14.28
N VAL A 289 -39.96 33.66 12.95
CA VAL A 289 -40.78 32.81 12.08
C VAL A 289 -39.88 31.88 11.26
N GLY A 290 -40.26 30.61 11.14
CA GLY A 290 -39.57 29.62 10.32
C GLY A 290 -39.94 29.66 8.83
N PRO A 291 -39.38 28.76 8.01
CA PRO A 291 -39.77 28.60 6.62
C PRO A 291 -41.28 28.29 6.48
N PRO A 292 -41.97 28.85 5.47
CA PRO A 292 -43.40 28.59 5.27
C PRO A 292 -43.64 27.13 4.85
N VAL A 293 -44.73 26.54 5.36
CA VAL A 293 -45.18 25.18 5.00
C VAL A 293 -46.43 25.30 4.14
N TYR A 294 -46.42 24.63 2.99
CA TYR A 294 -47.55 24.62 2.06
C TYR A 294 -48.25 23.26 2.09
N PHE A 295 -49.52 23.24 2.53
CA PHE A 295 -50.37 22.05 2.49
C PHE A 295 -51.07 21.98 1.12
N ILE A 296 -50.58 21.11 0.23
CA ILE A 296 -51.10 20.97 -1.14
C ILE A 296 -52.14 19.85 -1.17
N ILE A 297 -53.40 20.19 -1.47
CA ILE A 297 -54.49 19.23 -1.67
C ILE A 297 -54.46 18.76 -3.13
N LYS A 298 -54.25 17.46 -3.35
CA LYS A 298 -54.27 16.88 -4.70
C LYS A 298 -55.73 16.65 -5.16
N PRO A 299 -56.04 16.80 -6.45
CA PRO A 299 -57.38 16.50 -6.97
C PRO A 299 -57.75 15.04 -6.72
N GLY A 300 -59.02 14.79 -6.37
CA GLY A 300 -59.55 13.44 -6.19
C GLY A 300 -59.54 12.67 -7.51
N LYS A 301 -59.13 11.39 -7.45
CA LYS A 301 -59.31 10.45 -8.57
C LYS A 301 -60.79 10.10 -8.75
#